data_AF-A0A950EHB5-F1
#
_entry.id   AF-A0A950EHB5-F1
#
_cell.length_a   1.000
_cell.length_b   1.000
_cell.length_c   1.000
_cell.angle_alpha   90.00
_cell.angle_beta   90.00
_cell.angle_gamma   90.00
#
_symmetry.space_group_name_H-M   'P 1'
#
loop_
_entity.id
_entity.type
_entity.pdbx_description
1 polymer ?
#
loop_
_entity_poly.entity_id
_entity_poly.type
_entity_poly.pdbx_seq_one_letter_code
_entity_poly.pdbx_strand_id
1 'polypeptide(L)'
;MALGPDSKAAAVSPQPGLLRTIGILNFIFGGLLFACGLNCLGWFGPMLATLQLIRLDPEEAQIHFDNFKRTMIATLRDREASATDAERTRIKKSRVELEALHPRIGDQLDLKKINRGLRWLTWYLWADVVTGPILNLLMLASGIGLMQLKCWARTMGLWVAAAKLVRLAALTIFLVAMVIPRMSKVADELMASDFGRVLITSALAQQGARQGGDVPVAQIDPKDLVPIMTGMSDIAAVLLLGFGAIYPALTLVVLSRPAARAACREDEAETDGDGA
;
A
#
# COMPACT_ATOMS: atom_id res chain seq x y z
N MET A 1 38.93 29.37 -39.55
CA MET A 1 37.47 29.10 -39.47
C MET A 1 37.03 29.55 -38.09
N ALA A 2 36.61 30.82 -37.96
CA ALA A 2 36.30 31.44 -36.68
C ALA A 2 34.88 31.02 -36.25
N LEU A 3 34.78 30.29 -35.13
CA LEU A 3 33.52 30.06 -34.43
C LEU A 3 33.07 31.41 -33.85
N GLY A 4 32.04 32.00 -34.44
CA GLY A 4 31.49 33.29 -34.03
C GLY A 4 31.03 33.26 -32.56
N PRO A 5 31.56 34.13 -31.68
CA PRO A 5 31.24 34.14 -30.26
C PRO A 5 30.01 35.01 -29.98
N ASP A 6 28.85 34.69 -30.55
CA ASP A 6 27.63 35.48 -30.31
C ASP A 6 26.35 34.65 -30.51
N SER A 7 26.29 33.47 -29.89
CA SER A 7 24.97 32.91 -29.56
C SER A 7 24.45 33.70 -28.36
N LYS A 8 23.87 34.88 -28.64
CA LYS A 8 23.04 35.62 -27.69
C LYS A 8 21.88 34.70 -27.32
N ALA A 9 22.07 33.87 -26.31
CA ALA A 9 21.01 33.07 -25.73
C ALA A 9 19.85 34.03 -25.46
N ALA A 10 18.76 33.86 -26.22
CA ALA A 10 17.61 34.75 -26.13
C ALA A 10 17.24 34.89 -24.64
N ALA A 11 17.20 36.12 -24.14
CA ALA A 11 16.94 36.38 -22.73
C ALA A 11 15.60 35.74 -22.36
N VAL A 12 15.65 34.66 -21.57
CA VAL A 12 14.46 33.92 -21.16
C VAL A 12 13.82 34.69 -20.01
N SER A 13 12.61 35.19 -20.22
CA SER A 13 11.86 35.90 -19.18
C SER A 13 11.57 34.97 -17.98
N PRO A 14 11.89 35.38 -16.74
CA PRO A 14 11.64 34.60 -15.54
C PRO A 14 10.13 34.38 -15.33
N GLN A 15 9.75 33.19 -14.86
CA GLN A 15 8.35 32.85 -14.56
C GLN A 15 8.17 32.46 -13.08
N PRO A 16 8.26 33.42 -12.14
CA PRO A 16 8.14 33.13 -10.71
C PRO A 16 6.75 32.60 -10.31
N GLY A 17 5.71 33.03 -11.02
CA GLY A 17 4.34 32.53 -10.80
C GLY A 17 4.24 31.01 -10.95
N LEU A 18 4.91 30.45 -11.97
CA LEU A 18 4.90 29.01 -12.23
C LEU A 18 5.57 28.23 -11.08
N LEU A 19 6.69 28.73 -10.54
CA LEU A 19 7.38 28.11 -9.41
C LEU A 19 6.51 28.12 -8.16
N ARG A 20 5.87 29.27 -7.87
CA ARG A 20 4.97 29.39 -6.72
C ARG A 20 3.78 28.44 -6.84
N THR A 21 3.18 28.30 -8.02
CA THR A 21 2.10 27.33 -8.26
C THR A 21 2.57 25.90 -7.99
N ILE A 22 3.71 25.48 -8.54
CA ILE A 22 4.27 24.15 -8.26
C ILE A 22 4.61 23.99 -6.77
N GLY A 23 5.11 25.04 -6.11
CA GLY A 23 5.38 25.05 -4.68
C GLY A 23 4.14 24.80 -3.83
N ILE A 24 3.05 25.50 -4.12
CA ILE A 24 1.74 25.32 -3.47
C ILE A 24 1.22 23.90 -3.70
N LEU A 25 1.28 23.40 -4.94
CA LEU A 25 0.86 22.03 -5.23
C LEU A 25 1.72 21.00 -4.48
N ASN A 26 3.04 21.18 -4.42
CA ASN A 26 3.94 20.32 -3.65
C ASN A 26 3.59 20.33 -2.16
N PHE A 27 3.25 21.49 -1.61
CA PHE A 27 2.82 21.61 -0.22
C PHE A 27 1.50 20.88 0.04
N ILE A 28 0.47 21.13 -0.79
CA ILE A 28 -0.86 20.52 -0.63
C ILE A 28 -0.78 19.00 -0.82
N PHE A 29 -0.24 18.53 -1.94
CA PHE A 29 -0.14 17.10 -2.22
C PHE A 29 0.83 16.40 -1.27
N GLY A 30 1.97 17.02 -0.96
CA GLY A 30 2.92 16.47 0.01
C GLY A 30 2.29 16.29 1.38
N GLY A 31 1.56 17.30 1.87
CA GLY A 31 0.84 17.26 3.14
C GLY A 31 -0.29 16.22 3.15
N LEU A 32 -1.15 16.20 2.13
CA LEU A 32 -2.25 15.24 2.02
C LEU A 32 -1.75 13.80 1.93
N LEU A 33 -0.75 13.52 1.08
CA LEU A 33 -0.18 12.18 0.94
C LEU A 33 0.57 11.75 2.20
N PHE A 34 1.21 12.69 2.90
CA PHE A 34 1.84 12.40 4.19
C PHE A 34 0.79 12.05 5.26
N ALA A 35 -0.26 12.85 5.40
CA ALA A 35 -1.36 12.59 6.34
C ALA A 35 -2.08 11.27 6.02
N CYS A 36 -2.34 11.00 4.74
CA CYS A 36 -2.89 9.72 4.30
C CYS A 36 -1.95 8.56 4.67
N GLY A 37 -0.64 8.70 4.41
CA GLY A 37 0.37 7.72 4.80
C GLY A 37 0.42 7.48 6.31
N LEU A 38 0.31 8.53 7.13
CA LEU A 38 0.24 8.40 8.59
C LEU A 38 -1.03 7.68 9.04
N ASN A 39 -2.18 7.94 8.41
CA ASN A 39 -3.43 7.23 8.72
C ASN A 39 -3.32 5.74 8.36
N CYS A 40 -2.78 5.43 7.19
CA CYS A 40 -2.48 4.04 6.79
C CYS A 40 -1.49 3.40 7.77
N LEU A 41 -0.46 4.13 8.21
CA LEU A 41 0.47 3.65 9.23
C LEU A 41 -0.21 3.52 10.61
N GLY A 42 -1.24 4.29 10.94
CA GLY A 42 -2.03 4.06 12.15
C GLY A 42 -2.80 2.74 12.10
N TRP A 43 -3.36 2.41 10.93
CA TRP A 43 -4.07 1.16 10.70
C TRP A 43 -3.15 -0.06 10.66
N PHE A 44 -2.06 0.02 9.89
CA PHE A 44 -1.11 -1.07 9.71
C PHE A 44 0.03 -1.07 10.74
N GLY A 45 0.21 0.00 11.49
CA GLY A 45 1.32 0.22 12.41
C GLY A 45 1.43 -0.83 13.48
N PRO A 46 0.35 -1.17 14.23
CA PRO A 46 0.39 -2.26 15.19
C PRO A 46 0.81 -3.60 14.56
N MET A 47 0.36 -3.86 13.33
CA MET A 47 0.73 -5.06 12.56
C MET A 47 2.19 -5.01 12.07
N LEU A 48 2.72 -3.82 11.76
CA LEU A 48 4.12 -3.60 11.36
C LEU A 48 5.09 -3.65 12.55
N ALA A 49 4.70 -3.08 13.69
CA ALA A 49 5.53 -2.88 14.87
C ALA A 49 5.87 -4.18 15.59
N THR A 50 4.99 -5.19 15.54
CA THR A 50 5.30 -6.51 16.11
C THR A 50 6.35 -7.27 15.32
N LEU A 51 6.78 -6.78 14.14
CA LEU A 51 7.67 -7.46 13.19
C LEU A 51 7.20 -8.87 12.78
N GLN A 52 6.05 -9.33 13.27
CA GLN A 52 5.34 -10.54 12.85
C GLN A 52 4.60 -10.27 11.55
N LEU A 53 5.27 -9.59 10.61
CA LEU A 53 4.63 -9.17 9.38
C LEU A 53 4.21 -10.41 8.59
N ILE A 54 2.92 -10.73 8.72
CA ILE A 54 2.26 -11.89 8.16
C ILE A 54 3.14 -13.14 8.29
N ARG A 55 3.59 -13.43 9.52
CA ARG A 55 4.15 -14.74 9.83
C ARG A 55 3.05 -15.55 10.49
N LEU A 56 2.63 -16.64 9.87
CA LEU A 56 1.79 -17.61 10.54
C LEU A 56 2.70 -18.41 11.48
N ASP A 57 2.60 -18.09 12.77
CA ASP A 57 3.10 -18.95 13.83
C ASP A 57 2.14 -20.15 13.98
N PRO A 58 2.65 -21.40 13.95
CA PRO A 58 1.80 -22.57 14.15
C PRO A 58 0.98 -22.53 15.44
N GLU A 59 1.54 -22.01 16.54
CA GLU A 59 0.86 -21.98 17.83
C GLU A 59 -0.25 -20.93 17.83
N GLU A 60 0.04 -19.73 17.33
CA GLU A 60 -0.94 -18.65 17.23
C GLU A 60 -2.08 -19.03 16.25
N ALA A 61 -1.73 -19.63 15.11
CA ALA A 61 -2.72 -20.16 14.18
C ALA A 61 -3.62 -21.22 14.86
N GLN A 62 -3.04 -22.08 15.71
CA GLN A 62 -3.80 -23.11 16.43
C GLN A 62 -4.74 -22.49 17.45
N ILE A 63 -4.27 -21.48 18.20
CA ILE A 63 -5.10 -20.73 19.14
C ILE A 63 -6.26 -20.04 18.42
N HIS A 64 -6.01 -19.40 17.27
CA HIS A 64 -7.06 -18.77 16.48
C HIS A 64 -8.07 -19.78 15.96
N PHE A 65 -7.62 -20.94 15.49
CA PHE A 65 -8.50 -22.01 15.06
C PHE A 65 -9.34 -22.57 16.20
N ASP A 66 -8.73 -22.83 17.35
CA ASP A 66 -9.43 -23.37 18.52
C ASP A 66 -10.48 -22.37 19.03
N ASN A 67 -10.15 -21.08 19.04
CA ASN A 67 -11.09 -20.01 19.36
C ASN A 67 -12.24 -19.93 18.34
N PHE A 68 -11.94 -20.00 17.05
CA PHE A 68 -12.95 -20.05 16.00
C PHE A 68 -13.87 -21.27 16.14
N LYS A 69 -13.29 -22.46 16.35
CA LYS A 69 -14.01 -23.71 16.60
C LYS A 69 -14.94 -23.57 17.80
N ARG A 70 -14.46 -23.00 18.92
CA ARG A 70 -15.28 -22.75 20.12
C ARG A 70 -16.46 -21.83 19.82
N THR A 71 -16.23 -20.72 19.13
CA THR A 71 -17.29 -19.77 18.75
C THR A 71 -18.33 -20.43 17.85
N MET A 72 -17.89 -21.19 16.84
CA MET A 72 -18.79 -21.91 15.94
C MET A 72 -19.62 -22.98 16.67
N ILE A 73 -19.01 -23.73 17.60
CA ILE A 73 -19.73 -24.70 18.44
C ILE A 73 -20.78 -23.98 19.30
N ALA A 74 -20.44 -22.84 19.90
CA ALA A 74 -21.39 -22.05 20.69
C ALA A 74 -22.57 -21.57 19.83
N THR A 75 -22.29 -20.99 18.66
CA THR A 75 -23.33 -20.57 17.72
C THR A 75 -24.21 -21.73 17.27
N LEU A 76 -23.64 -22.91 17.00
CA LEU A 76 -24.42 -24.10 16.65
C LEU A 76 -25.30 -24.58 17.81
N ARG A 77 -24.83 -24.50 19.07
CA ARG A 77 -25.65 -24.83 20.25
C ARG A 77 -26.83 -23.87 20.41
N ASP A 78 -26.62 -22.58 20.22
CA ASP A 78 -27.68 -21.57 20.31
C ASP A 78 -28.74 -21.76 19.22
N ARG A 79 -28.31 -22.11 18.00
CA ARG A 79 -29.22 -22.48 16.90
C ARG A 79 -29.93 -23.82 17.17
N GLU A 80 -29.24 -24.82 17.74
CA GLU A 80 -29.81 -26.12 18.11
C GLU A 80 -30.98 -25.93 19.11
N ALA A 81 -30.83 -25.00 20.06
CA ALA A 81 -31.84 -24.70 21.07
C ALA A 81 -33.12 -24.07 20.52
N SER A 82 -33.02 -23.27 19.45
CA SER A 82 -34.17 -22.57 18.83
C SER A 82 -34.72 -23.27 17.59
N ALA A 83 -34.04 -24.31 17.08
CA ALA A 83 -34.44 -25.03 15.88
C ALA A 83 -35.59 -26.04 16.11
N THR A 84 -36.35 -26.28 15.04
CA THR A 84 -37.34 -27.36 14.93
C THR A 84 -36.68 -28.74 15.04
N ASP A 85 -37.43 -29.81 15.36
CA ASP A 85 -36.84 -31.14 15.61
C ASP A 85 -36.04 -31.70 14.42
N ALA A 86 -36.52 -31.47 13.19
CA ALA A 86 -35.82 -31.89 11.96
C ALA A 86 -34.50 -31.12 11.77
N GLU A 87 -34.52 -29.80 11.98
CA GLU A 87 -33.35 -28.95 11.83
C GLU A 87 -32.34 -29.14 12.97
N ARG A 88 -32.84 -29.34 14.19
CA ARG A 88 -32.03 -29.66 15.38
C ARG A 88 -31.15 -30.88 15.16
N THR A 89 -31.68 -31.92 14.54
CA THR A 89 -30.92 -33.14 14.24
C THR A 89 -29.77 -32.86 13.27
N ARG A 90 -30.00 -32.01 12.25
CA ARG A 90 -28.96 -31.58 11.30
C ARG A 90 -27.89 -30.73 11.97
N ILE A 91 -28.28 -29.74 12.77
CA ILE A 91 -27.36 -28.84 13.50
C ILE A 91 -26.52 -29.63 14.50
N LYS A 92 -27.15 -30.54 15.25
CA LYS A 92 -26.47 -31.43 16.21
C LYS A 92 -25.40 -32.28 15.53
N LYS A 93 -25.71 -32.83 14.34
CA LYS A 93 -24.73 -33.59 13.54
C LYS A 93 -23.52 -32.73 13.18
N SER A 94 -23.74 -31.53 12.62
CA SER A 94 -22.63 -30.61 12.27
C SER A 94 -21.82 -30.18 13.50
N ARG A 95 -22.46 -30.00 14.66
CA ARG A 95 -21.75 -29.69 15.91
C ARG A 95 -20.85 -30.84 16.35
N VAL A 96 -21.35 -32.07 16.35
CA VAL A 96 -20.56 -33.26 16.77
C VAL A 96 -19.39 -33.50 15.80
N GLU A 97 -19.62 -33.35 14.50
CA GLU A 97 -18.55 -33.42 13.49
C GLU A 97 -17.45 -32.38 13.73
N LEU A 98 -17.84 -31.13 14.02
CA LEU A 98 -16.90 -30.06 14.33
C LEU A 98 -16.18 -30.29 15.68
N GLU A 99 -16.88 -30.76 16.71
CA GLU A 99 -16.30 -31.12 18.01
C GLU A 99 -15.23 -32.21 17.86
N ALA A 100 -15.46 -33.22 17.01
CA ALA A 100 -14.51 -34.31 16.76
C ALA A 100 -13.24 -33.86 16.00
N LEU A 101 -13.30 -32.76 15.25
CA LEU A 101 -12.20 -32.26 14.42
C LEU A 101 -11.06 -31.68 15.27
N HIS A 102 -9.93 -32.37 15.39
CA HIS A 102 -8.73 -31.89 16.11
C HIS A 102 -7.52 -31.79 15.18
N PRO A 103 -7.57 -30.96 14.14
CA PRO A 103 -6.46 -30.80 13.22
C PRO A 103 -5.31 -30.07 13.93
N ARG A 104 -4.10 -30.60 13.78
CA ARG A 104 -2.87 -29.86 14.05
C ARG A 104 -2.50 -29.09 12.80
N ILE A 105 -2.48 -27.77 12.88
CA ILE A 105 -2.26 -26.91 11.71
C ILE A 105 -0.92 -27.17 11.04
N GLY A 106 0.12 -27.44 11.82
CA GLY A 106 1.45 -27.75 11.30
C GLY A 106 1.48 -28.99 10.40
N ASP A 107 0.53 -29.91 10.55
CA ASP A 107 0.44 -31.13 9.75
C ASP A 107 -0.37 -30.92 8.45
N GLN A 108 -1.27 -29.92 8.43
CA GLN A 108 -2.14 -29.63 7.28
C GLN A 108 -1.61 -28.54 6.37
N LEU A 109 -0.82 -27.60 6.90
CA LEU A 109 -0.27 -26.47 6.17
C LEU A 109 1.25 -26.49 6.22
N ASP A 110 1.89 -26.36 5.06
CA ASP A 110 3.32 -26.05 4.99
C ASP A 110 3.54 -24.56 5.32
N LEU A 111 3.46 -24.24 6.61
CA LEU A 111 3.63 -22.88 7.13
C LEU A 111 5.00 -22.31 6.76
N LYS A 112 6.02 -23.16 6.59
CA LYS A 112 7.37 -22.71 6.18
C LYS A 112 7.36 -22.18 4.75
N LYS A 113 6.63 -22.84 3.84
CA LYS A 113 6.46 -22.41 2.46
C LYS A 113 5.59 -21.16 2.36
N ILE A 114 4.47 -21.12 3.10
CA ILE A 114 3.58 -19.97 3.20
C ILE A 114 4.34 -18.74 3.71
N ASN A 115 5.04 -18.86 4.85
CA ASN A 115 5.82 -17.78 5.44
C ASN A 115 6.94 -17.26 4.50
N ARG A 116 7.50 -18.13 3.65
CA ARG A 116 8.48 -17.71 2.63
C ARG A 116 7.83 -16.85 1.54
N GLY A 117 6.60 -17.15 1.14
CA GLY A 117 5.82 -16.32 0.21
C GLY A 117 5.50 -14.97 0.83
N LEU A 118 4.98 -14.98 2.05
CA LEU A 118 4.58 -13.78 2.80
C LEU A 118 5.73 -12.83 3.06
N ARG A 119 6.96 -13.34 3.24
CA ARG A 119 8.16 -12.50 3.38
C ARG A 119 8.35 -11.52 2.22
N TRP A 120 7.98 -11.87 0.98
CA TRP A 120 8.11 -10.95 -0.16
C TRP A 120 7.11 -9.80 -0.08
N LEU A 121 5.87 -10.09 0.33
CA LEU A 121 4.88 -9.07 0.62
C LEU A 121 5.35 -8.15 1.75
N THR A 122 5.99 -8.72 2.78
CA THR A 122 6.58 -7.96 3.88
C THR A 122 7.64 -6.96 3.43
N TRP A 123 8.58 -7.39 2.59
CA TRP A 123 9.58 -6.48 2.03
C TRP A 123 8.96 -5.37 1.19
N TYR A 124 7.96 -5.70 0.36
CA TYR A 124 7.24 -4.72 -0.44
C TYR A 124 6.54 -3.66 0.44
N LEU A 125 5.79 -4.10 1.45
CA LEU A 125 5.06 -3.22 2.36
C LEU A 125 6.02 -2.30 3.13
N TRP A 126 7.12 -2.84 3.66
CA TRP A 126 8.13 -2.02 4.34
C TRP A 126 8.78 -0.99 3.42
N ALA A 127 9.14 -1.40 2.20
CA ALA A 127 9.69 -0.47 1.22
C ALA A 127 8.70 0.67 0.94
N ASP A 128 7.43 0.37 0.71
CA ASP A 128 6.38 1.37 0.45
C ASP A 128 6.18 2.30 1.65
N VAL A 129 6.02 1.72 2.85
CA VAL A 129 5.75 2.42 4.12
C VAL A 129 6.90 3.33 4.55
N VAL A 130 8.16 2.95 4.33
CA VAL A 130 9.30 3.80 4.72
C VAL A 130 9.55 4.88 3.68
N THR A 131 9.61 4.51 2.39
CA THR A 131 10.00 5.45 1.35
C THR A 131 8.91 6.46 1.01
N GLY A 132 7.63 6.12 1.21
CA GLY A 132 6.50 7.00 0.93
C GLY A 132 6.50 8.28 1.78
N PRO A 133 6.44 8.18 3.12
CA PRO A 133 6.48 9.32 4.02
C PRO A 133 7.71 10.19 3.85
N ILE A 134 8.90 9.59 3.68
CA ILE A 134 10.14 10.34 3.45
C ILE A 134 10.03 11.21 2.19
N LEU A 135 9.60 10.63 1.07
CA LEU A 135 9.44 11.39 -0.18
C LEU A 135 8.33 12.44 -0.10
N ASN A 136 7.28 12.21 0.68
CA ASN A 136 6.21 13.20 0.90
C ASN A 136 6.69 14.38 1.76
N LEU A 137 7.52 14.12 2.79
CA LEU A 137 8.14 15.18 3.60
C LEU A 137 9.13 16.01 2.77
N LEU A 138 9.96 15.37 1.96
CA LEU A 138 10.86 16.09 1.05
C LEU A 138 10.08 16.90 0.01
N MET A 139 8.97 16.36 -0.50
CA MET A 139 8.08 17.09 -1.39
C MET A 139 7.50 18.34 -0.71
N LEU A 140 7.03 18.22 0.53
CA LEU A 140 6.52 19.34 1.33
C LEU A 140 7.60 20.41 1.57
N ALA A 141 8.81 20.01 1.99
CA ALA A 141 9.94 20.91 2.17
C ALA A 141 10.32 21.62 0.87
N SER A 142 10.29 20.91 -0.27
CA SER A 142 10.55 21.52 -1.58
C SER A 142 9.46 22.51 -1.97
N GLY A 143 8.20 22.24 -1.61
CA GLY A 143 7.08 23.14 -1.83
C GLY A 143 7.27 24.47 -1.11
N ILE A 144 7.66 24.42 0.17
CA ILE A 144 7.96 25.61 0.98
C ILE A 144 9.08 26.43 0.36
N GLY A 145 10.20 25.80 -0.01
CA GLY A 145 11.32 26.52 -0.62
C GLY A 145 11.01 27.07 -2.01
N LEU A 146 10.18 26.40 -2.81
CA LEU A 146 9.73 26.89 -4.13
C LEU A 146 8.80 28.10 -4.02
N MET A 147 7.95 28.17 -2.98
CA MET A 147 7.14 29.36 -2.69
C MET A 147 8.02 30.59 -2.37
N GLN A 148 9.20 30.35 -1.79
CA GLN A 148 10.23 31.35 -1.51
C GLN A 148 11.26 31.51 -2.65
N LEU A 149 11.00 30.91 -3.83
CA LEU A 149 11.84 30.97 -5.02
C LEU A 149 13.30 30.49 -4.86
N LYS A 150 13.60 29.70 -3.81
CA LYS A 150 14.98 29.26 -3.53
C LYS A 150 15.51 28.25 -4.57
N CYS A 151 16.73 28.47 -5.05
CA CYS A 151 17.44 27.59 -5.99
C CYS A 151 17.55 26.13 -5.51
N TRP A 152 17.89 25.93 -4.23
CA TRP A 152 18.03 24.59 -3.66
C TRP A 152 16.71 23.80 -3.69
N ALA A 153 15.58 24.49 -3.53
CA ALA A 153 14.26 23.88 -3.51
C ALA A 153 13.84 23.36 -4.88
N ARG A 154 14.26 24.03 -5.97
CA ARG A 154 14.08 23.54 -7.35
C ARG A 154 14.84 22.23 -7.56
N THR A 155 16.12 22.19 -7.19
CA THR A 155 16.96 21.00 -7.34
C THR A 155 16.42 19.84 -6.51
N MET A 156 16.00 20.10 -5.26
CA MET A 156 15.36 19.10 -4.41
C MET A 156 14.03 18.61 -5.00
N GLY A 157 13.18 19.52 -5.50
CA GLY A 157 11.91 19.18 -6.14
C GLY A 157 12.08 18.28 -7.37
N LEU A 158 13.11 18.52 -8.19
CA LEU A 158 13.47 17.65 -9.31
C LEU A 158 13.89 16.25 -8.84
N TRP A 159 14.76 16.16 -7.83
CA TRP A 159 15.19 14.88 -7.27
C TRP A 159 14.04 14.10 -6.65
N VAL A 160 13.15 14.76 -5.90
CA VAL A 160 11.97 14.13 -5.31
C VAL A 160 11.01 13.62 -6.38
N ALA A 161 10.75 14.41 -7.42
CA ALA A 161 9.92 13.99 -8.54
C ALA A 161 10.50 12.76 -9.25
N ALA A 162 11.81 12.78 -9.56
CA ALA A 162 12.50 11.65 -10.17
C ALA A 162 12.48 10.40 -9.27
N ALA A 163 12.81 10.56 -7.98
CA ALA A 163 12.79 9.48 -7.01
C ALA A 163 11.39 8.87 -6.83
N LYS A 164 10.34 9.69 -6.86
CA LYS A 164 8.94 9.19 -6.83
C LYS A 164 8.61 8.36 -8.06
N LEU A 165 9.00 8.79 -9.27
CA LEU A 165 8.78 8.01 -10.49
C LEU A 165 9.54 6.69 -10.47
N VAL A 166 10.82 6.71 -10.07
CA VAL A 166 11.65 5.50 -9.97
C VAL A 166 11.07 4.55 -8.93
N ARG A 167 10.73 5.05 -7.74
CA ARG A 167 10.08 4.26 -6.68
C ARG A 167 8.78 3.63 -7.18
N LEU A 168 7.90 4.42 -7.81
CA LEU A 168 6.61 3.95 -8.30
C LEU A 168 6.81 2.82 -9.32
N ALA A 169 7.66 3.02 -10.32
CA ALA A 169 7.97 1.99 -11.31
C ALA A 169 8.59 0.73 -10.66
N ALA A 170 9.59 0.89 -9.79
CA ALA A 170 10.27 -0.22 -9.15
C ALA A 170 9.33 -1.05 -8.25
N LEU A 171 8.51 -0.39 -7.42
CA LEU A 171 7.55 -1.05 -6.56
C LEU A 171 6.43 -1.72 -7.36
N THR A 172 5.92 -1.09 -8.41
CA THR A 172 4.92 -1.72 -9.28
C THR A 172 5.47 -2.96 -9.99
N ILE A 173 6.68 -2.88 -10.56
CA ILE A 173 7.33 -4.04 -11.19
C ILE A 173 7.55 -5.15 -10.16
N PHE A 174 8.03 -4.82 -8.96
CA PHE A 174 8.23 -5.81 -7.90
C PHE A 174 6.92 -6.45 -7.43
N LEU A 175 5.85 -5.66 -7.27
CA LEU A 175 4.51 -6.13 -6.92
C LEU A 175 4.02 -7.15 -7.95
N VAL A 176 4.01 -6.77 -9.23
CA VAL A 176 3.47 -7.60 -10.32
C VAL A 176 4.34 -8.82 -10.59
N ALA A 177 5.66 -8.67 -10.65
CA ALA A 177 6.56 -9.75 -11.03
C ALA A 177 6.86 -10.73 -9.87
N MET A 178 6.89 -10.26 -8.62
CA MET A 178 7.36 -11.06 -7.48
C MET A 178 6.26 -11.29 -6.45
N VAL A 179 5.56 -10.26 -6.00
CA VAL A 179 4.61 -10.39 -4.89
C VAL A 179 3.33 -11.10 -5.31
N ILE A 180 2.67 -10.66 -6.38
CA ILE A 180 1.39 -11.22 -6.84
C ILE A 180 1.50 -12.73 -7.13
N PRO A 181 2.48 -13.21 -7.93
CA PRO A 181 2.59 -14.65 -8.22
C PRO A 181 2.90 -15.50 -6.99
N ARG A 182 3.62 -14.94 -6.02
CA ARG A 182 3.92 -15.64 -4.76
C ARG A 182 2.71 -15.70 -3.86
N MET A 183 1.96 -14.60 -3.76
CA MET A 183 0.73 -14.53 -2.98
C MET A 183 -0.37 -15.41 -3.57
N SER A 184 -0.51 -15.48 -4.89
CA SER A 184 -1.43 -16.40 -5.56
C SER A 184 -1.12 -17.86 -5.20
N LYS A 185 0.16 -18.27 -5.25
CA LYS A 185 0.55 -19.64 -4.83
C LYS A 185 0.26 -19.93 -3.36
N VAL A 186 0.50 -18.96 -2.47
CA VAL A 186 0.16 -19.08 -1.05
C VAL A 186 -1.35 -19.22 -0.87
N ALA A 187 -2.13 -18.43 -1.60
CA ALA A 187 -3.59 -18.52 -1.58
C ALA A 187 -4.06 -19.88 -2.10
N ASP A 188 -3.53 -20.37 -3.23
CA ASP A 188 -3.86 -21.69 -3.79
C ASP A 188 -3.55 -22.82 -2.79
N GLU A 189 -2.41 -22.75 -2.09
CA GLU A 189 -2.03 -23.72 -1.05
C GLU A 189 -2.97 -23.69 0.15
N LEU A 190 -3.35 -22.50 0.63
CA LEU A 190 -4.34 -22.36 1.69
C LEU A 190 -5.70 -22.93 1.24
N MET A 191 -6.09 -22.63 0.01
CA MET A 191 -7.36 -23.00 -0.58
C MET A 191 -7.49 -24.49 -0.92
N ALA A 192 -6.37 -25.17 -1.15
CA ALA A 192 -6.32 -26.61 -1.31
C ALA A 192 -6.63 -27.35 0.01
N SER A 193 -6.45 -26.70 1.16
CA SER A 193 -6.73 -27.27 2.48
C SER A 193 -8.12 -26.85 3.00
N ASP A 194 -8.86 -27.79 3.61
CA ASP A 194 -10.14 -27.47 4.25
C ASP A 194 -9.98 -26.42 5.35
N PHE A 195 -8.88 -26.54 6.10
CA PHE A 195 -8.51 -25.59 7.13
C PHE A 195 -8.27 -24.18 6.58
N GLY A 196 -7.49 -24.04 5.49
CA GLY A 196 -7.19 -22.73 4.94
C GLY A 196 -8.41 -22.03 4.33
N ARG A 197 -9.37 -22.79 3.80
CA ARG A 197 -10.70 -22.25 3.42
C ARG A 197 -11.43 -21.67 4.62
N VAL A 198 -11.52 -22.43 5.73
CA VAL A 198 -12.13 -21.96 6.98
C VAL A 198 -11.43 -20.71 7.48
N LEU A 199 -10.09 -20.67 7.45
CA LEU A 199 -9.31 -19.53 7.91
C LEU A 199 -9.58 -18.28 7.06
N ILE A 200 -9.59 -18.40 5.73
CA ILE A 200 -9.90 -17.30 4.81
C ILE A 200 -11.33 -16.80 5.03
N THR A 201 -12.32 -17.69 5.10
CA THR A 201 -13.72 -17.30 5.36
C THR A 201 -13.86 -16.61 6.72
N SER A 202 -13.17 -17.10 7.75
CA SER A 202 -13.20 -16.50 9.09
C SER A 202 -12.57 -15.10 9.10
N ALA A 203 -11.45 -14.92 8.39
CA ALA A 203 -10.79 -13.62 8.25
C ALA A 203 -11.69 -12.62 7.51
N LEU A 204 -12.36 -13.03 6.42
CA LEU A 204 -13.31 -12.19 5.69
C LEU A 204 -14.52 -11.82 6.55
N ALA A 205 -15.06 -12.76 7.32
CA ALA A 205 -16.15 -12.50 8.26
C ALA A 205 -15.75 -11.49 9.34
N GLN A 206 -14.55 -11.63 9.90
CA GLN A 206 -14.04 -10.69 10.88
C GLN A 206 -13.81 -9.30 10.28
N GLN A 207 -13.33 -9.23 9.03
CA GLN A 207 -13.13 -7.95 8.34
C GLN A 207 -14.48 -7.26 8.04
N GLY A 208 -15.49 -8.01 7.60
CA GLY A 208 -16.85 -7.47 7.41
C GLY A 208 -17.45 -6.91 8.70
N ALA A 209 -17.32 -7.68 9.80
CA ALA A 209 -17.78 -7.24 11.12
C ALA A 209 -17.10 -5.95 11.58
N ARG A 210 -15.79 -5.78 11.34
CA ARG A 210 -15.06 -4.54 11.67
C ARG A 210 -15.50 -3.33 10.84
N GLN A 211 -15.97 -3.57 9.62
CA GLN A 211 -16.44 -2.50 8.73
C GLN A 211 -17.90 -2.10 9.01
N GLY A 212 -18.55 -2.70 10.02
CA GLY A 212 -19.92 -2.39 10.40
C GLY A 212 -20.95 -2.76 9.33
N GLY A 213 -20.57 -3.58 8.36
CA GLY A 213 -21.45 -4.07 7.31
C GLY A 213 -21.82 -5.53 7.56
N ASP A 214 -23.12 -5.83 7.47
CA ASP A 214 -23.61 -7.19 7.21
C ASP A 214 -23.27 -7.56 5.76
N VAL A 215 -21.98 -7.62 5.44
CA VAL A 215 -21.55 -8.08 4.12
C VAL A 215 -21.91 -9.57 4.06
N PRO A 216 -22.70 -10.03 3.08
CA PRO A 216 -23.01 -11.44 2.94
C PRO A 216 -21.75 -12.21 2.48
N VAL A 217 -20.86 -12.52 3.44
CA VAL A 217 -19.65 -13.34 3.25
C VAL A 217 -20.01 -14.73 2.71
N ALA A 218 -21.28 -15.13 2.84
CA ALA A 218 -21.81 -16.41 2.38
C ALA A 218 -21.91 -16.58 0.85
N GLN A 219 -21.66 -15.56 0.02
CA GLN A 219 -21.91 -15.66 -1.42
C GLN A 219 -20.67 -15.75 -2.32
N ILE A 220 -19.48 -15.40 -1.83
CA ILE A 220 -18.27 -15.52 -2.67
C ILE A 220 -17.73 -16.93 -2.48
N ASP A 221 -17.82 -17.75 -3.53
CA ASP A 221 -17.15 -19.05 -3.55
C ASP A 221 -15.65 -18.79 -3.36
N PRO A 222 -15.01 -19.39 -2.36
CA PRO A 222 -13.60 -19.19 -2.10
C PRO A 222 -12.74 -19.33 -3.38
N LYS A 223 -13.11 -20.20 -4.32
CA LYS A 223 -12.35 -20.43 -5.57
C LYS A 223 -12.28 -19.19 -6.47
N ASP A 224 -13.28 -18.31 -6.39
CA ASP A 224 -13.36 -17.09 -7.18
C ASP A 224 -12.59 -15.94 -6.50
N LEU A 225 -12.26 -16.09 -5.22
CA LEU A 225 -11.59 -15.06 -4.43
C LEU A 225 -10.17 -14.76 -4.95
N VAL A 226 -9.37 -15.78 -5.25
CA VAL A 226 -7.99 -15.62 -5.75
C VAL A 226 -7.94 -14.85 -7.09
N PRO A 227 -8.71 -15.23 -8.14
CA PRO A 227 -8.71 -14.48 -9.39
C PRO A 227 -9.29 -13.07 -9.23
N ILE A 228 -10.31 -12.87 -8.37
CA ILE A 228 -10.84 -11.53 -8.07
C ILE A 228 -9.77 -10.65 -7.41
N MET A 229 -9.11 -11.15 -6.36
CA MET A 229 -8.06 -10.41 -5.66
C MET A 229 -6.88 -10.09 -6.58
N THR A 230 -6.48 -11.04 -7.43
CA THR A 230 -5.41 -10.85 -8.40
C THR A 230 -5.79 -9.79 -9.43
N GLY A 231 -6.96 -9.92 -10.05
CA GLY A 231 -7.45 -8.95 -11.03
C GLY A 231 -7.65 -7.55 -10.44
N MET A 232 -8.19 -7.44 -9.22
CA MET A 232 -8.28 -6.17 -8.51
C MET A 232 -6.91 -5.57 -8.21
N SER A 233 -5.93 -6.39 -7.83
CA SER A 233 -4.57 -5.93 -7.55
C SER A 233 -3.87 -5.42 -8.82
N ASP A 234 -4.06 -6.09 -9.95
CA ASP A 234 -3.51 -5.66 -11.24
C ASP A 234 -4.14 -4.34 -11.71
N ILE A 235 -5.47 -4.22 -11.63
CA ILE A 235 -6.19 -2.98 -11.96
C ILE A 235 -5.71 -1.85 -11.04
N ALA A 236 -5.65 -2.09 -9.73
CA ALA A 236 -5.18 -1.11 -8.76
C ALA A 236 -3.73 -0.69 -9.05
N ALA A 237 -2.85 -1.63 -9.39
CA ALA A 237 -1.45 -1.33 -9.74
C ALA A 237 -1.35 -0.43 -10.98
N VAL A 238 -2.15 -0.69 -12.02
CA VAL A 238 -2.18 0.14 -13.24
C VAL A 238 -2.72 1.53 -12.94
N LEU A 239 -3.82 1.64 -12.20
CA LEU A 239 -4.42 2.92 -11.83
C LEU A 239 -3.45 3.75 -10.95
N LEU A 240 -2.83 3.12 -9.95
CA LEU A 240 -1.85 3.77 -9.08
C LEU A 240 -0.60 4.21 -9.85
N LEU A 241 -0.09 3.39 -10.77
CA LEU A 241 1.04 3.75 -11.63
C LEU A 241 0.68 4.93 -12.53
N GLY A 242 -0.47 4.85 -13.21
CA GLY A 242 -0.94 5.89 -14.13
C GLY A 242 -1.16 7.22 -13.42
N PHE A 243 -2.07 7.25 -12.45
CA PHE A 243 -2.40 8.49 -11.73
C PHE A 243 -1.26 8.99 -10.84
N GLY A 244 -0.52 8.08 -10.20
CA GLY A 244 0.60 8.42 -9.33
C GLY A 244 1.81 9.00 -10.07
N ALA A 245 1.97 8.69 -11.37
CA ALA A 245 3.07 9.22 -12.19
C ALA A 245 2.78 10.62 -12.77
N ILE A 246 1.50 10.98 -12.98
CA ILE A 246 1.11 12.24 -13.63
C ILE A 246 1.73 13.45 -12.93
N TYR A 247 1.52 13.56 -11.62
CA TYR A 247 1.97 14.74 -10.89
C TYR A 247 3.51 14.86 -10.85
N PRO A 248 4.28 13.84 -10.42
CA PRO A 248 5.74 13.90 -10.46
C PRO A 248 6.31 14.17 -11.86
N ALA A 249 5.70 13.61 -12.91
CA ALA A 249 6.13 13.88 -14.30
C ALA A 249 5.92 15.35 -14.68
N LEU A 250 4.76 15.93 -14.34
CA LEU A 250 4.49 17.35 -14.57
C LEU A 250 5.48 18.24 -13.80
N THR A 251 5.74 17.94 -12.53
CA THR A 251 6.73 18.66 -11.72
C THR A 251 8.12 18.60 -12.35
N LEU A 252 8.54 17.42 -12.83
CA LEU A 252 9.84 17.23 -13.47
C LEU A 252 9.95 18.05 -14.76
N VAL A 253 8.93 18.01 -15.62
CA VAL A 253 8.90 18.78 -16.87
C VAL A 253 8.91 20.27 -16.60
N VAL A 254 8.08 20.75 -15.66
CA VAL A 254 7.95 22.19 -15.36
C VAL A 254 9.22 22.74 -14.72
N LEU A 255 9.75 22.08 -13.67
CA LEU A 255 10.94 22.55 -12.96
C LEU A 255 12.23 22.43 -13.78
N SER A 256 12.25 21.59 -14.83
CA SER A 256 13.40 21.46 -15.72
C SER A 256 13.50 22.60 -16.75
N ARG A 257 12.45 23.41 -16.95
CA ARG A 257 12.44 24.47 -17.96
C ARG A 257 13.44 25.59 -17.65
N PRO A 258 14.09 26.21 -18.66
CA PRO A 258 15.02 27.32 -18.45
C PRO A 258 14.41 28.52 -17.73
N ALA A 259 13.14 28.86 -18.00
CA ALA A 259 12.43 29.95 -17.33
C ALA A 259 12.29 29.71 -15.82
N ALA A 260 12.12 28.45 -15.41
CA ALA A 260 12.10 28.08 -14.00
C ALA A 260 13.48 28.20 -13.35
N ARG A 261 14.56 28.05 -14.15
CA ARG A 261 15.92 28.25 -13.66
C ARG A 261 16.27 29.72 -13.47
N ALA A 262 15.86 30.56 -14.41
CA ALA A 262 16.05 32.00 -14.36
C ALA A 262 15.38 32.61 -13.11
N ALA A 263 14.14 32.22 -12.82
CA ALA A 263 13.38 32.75 -11.69
C ALA A 263 14.01 32.50 -10.31
N CYS A 264 14.88 31.50 -10.14
CA CYS A 264 15.58 31.28 -8.87
C CYS A 264 16.89 32.07 -8.72
N ARG A 265 17.48 32.54 -9.84
CA ARG A 265 18.78 33.24 -9.82
C ARG A 265 18.65 34.71 -9.43
N GLU A 266 17.49 35.31 -9.68
CA GLU A 266 17.23 36.71 -9.32
C GLU A 266 17.24 36.91 -7.80
N ASP A 267 16.71 35.95 -7.03
CA ASP A 267 16.69 35.99 -5.55
C ASP A 267 18.11 35.95 -4.96
N GLU A 268 19.01 35.13 -5.53
CA GLU A 268 20.42 35.04 -5.09
C GLU A 268 21.17 36.36 -5.34
N ALA A 269 20.94 37.00 -6.49
CA ALA A 269 21.60 38.27 -6.82
C ALA A 269 21.13 39.43 -5.92
N GLU A 270 19.87 39.43 -5.49
CA GLU A 270 19.32 40.43 -4.57
C GLU A 270 19.87 40.23 -3.14
N THR A 271 20.05 38.98 -2.69
CA THR A 271 20.59 38.72 -1.34
C THR A 271 22.07 39.06 -1.20
N ASP A 272 22.86 38.91 -2.26
CA ASP A 272 24.29 39.25 -2.25
C ASP A 272 24.53 40.78 -2.34
N GLY A 273 23.56 41.56 -2.84
CA GLY A 273 23.68 43.00 -3.06
C GLY A 273 23.46 43.86 -1.82
N ASP A 274 22.62 43.44 -0.88
CA ASP A 274 22.31 44.18 0.36
C ASP A 274 23.33 43.95 1.49
N GLY A 275 24.32 43.09 1.26
CA GLY A 275 25.35 42.73 2.25
C GLY A 275 26.67 43.53 2.13
N ALA A 276 26.75 44.50 1.21
CA ALA A 276 27.92 45.35 0.97
C ALA A 276 27.67 46.80 1.41
#